data_AF-A0A940ZAG7-F1
#
_entry.id   AF-A0A940ZAG7-F1
#
_cell.length_a   1.000
_cell.length_b   1.000
_cell.length_c   1.000
_cell.angle_alpha   90.00
_cell.angle_beta   90.00
_cell.angle_gamma   90.00
#
_symmetry.space_group_name_H-M   'P 1'
#
loop_
_entity.id
_entity.type
_entity.pdbx_description
1 polymer ?
#
loop_
_entity_poly.entity_id
_entity_poly.type
_entity_poly.pdbx_seq_one_letter_code
_entity_poly.pdbx_strand_id
1 'polypeptide(L)' 'MITVNDLMRAVGRKGYLQVHGLEIKVVILDVRQVFSRVDYLVEPEAGLGSSWVAANTIRIIDPGSGGRRVIL' A
#
# COMPACT_ATOMS: atom_id res chain seq x y z
N MET A 1 17.61 -6.74 -3.71
CA MET A 1 17.58 -5.35 -4.20
C MET A 1 16.22 -5.15 -4.84
N ILE A 2 15.35 -4.32 -4.26
CA ILE A 2 14.06 -3.99 -4.89
C ILE A 2 14.37 -3.07 -6.06
N THR A 3 13.96 -3.44 -7.28
CA THR A 3 14.18 -2.60 -8.45
C THR A 3 13.06 -1.57 -8.59
N VAL A 4 13.32 -0.45 -9.24
CA VAL A 4 12.29 0.57 -9.54
C VAL A 4 11.09 -0.05 -10.27
N ASN A 5 11.33 -1.09 -11.06
CA ASN A 5 10.29 -1.81 -11.79
C ASN A 5 9.37 -2.62 -10.86
N ASP A 6 9.90 -3.13 -9.74
CA ASP A 6 9.10 -3.79 -8.69
C ASP A 6 8.23 -2.79 -7.92
N LEU A 7 8.74 -1.55 -7.74
CA LEU A 7 8.02 -0.46 -7.10
C LEU A 7 6.83 0.02 -7.94
N MET A 8 7.05 0.21 -9.24
CA MET A 8 6.00 0.65 -10.18
C MET A 8 4.82 -0.33 -10.27
N ARG A 9 5.05 -1.62 -10.03
CA ARG A 9 3.97 -2.64 -9.99
C ARG A 9 2.98 -2.44 -8.86
N ALA A 10 3.31 -1.63 -7.84
CA ALA A 10 2.40 -1.33 -6.74
C ALA A 10 1.37 -0.25 -7.11
N VAL A 11 1.65 0.61 -8.09
CA VAL A 11 0.73 1.67 -8.54
C VAL A 11 -0.57 1.04 -9.08
N GLY A 12 -1.70 1.61 -8.68
CA GLY A 12 -3.04 1.11 -9.02
C GLY A 12 -3.51 -0.08 -8.18
N ARG A 13 -2.65 -0.65 -7.33
CA ARG A 13 -3.06 -1.74 -6.43
C ARG A 13 -3.84 -1.19 -5.24
N LYS A 14 -4.73 -2.03 -4.73
CA LYS A 14 -5.56 -1.75 -3.56
C LYS A 14 -4.94 -2.41 -2.33
N GLY A 15 -5.08 -1.78 -1.18
CA GLY A 15 -4.55 -2.28 0.08
C GLY A 15 -5.36 -1.83 1.28
N TYR A 16 -5.00 -2.35 2.44
CA TYR A 16 -5.48 -1.85 3.73
C TYR A 16 -4.34 -1.10 4.42
N LEU A 17 -4.56 0.18 4.70
CA LEU A 17 -3.70 1.01 5.51
C LEU A 17 -4.10 0.86 6.98
N GLN A 18 -3.12 0.61 7.84
CA GLN A 18 -3.29 0.56 9.29
C GLN A 18 -3.02 1.93 9.92
N VAL A 19 -4.03 2.52 10.56
CA VAL A 19 -3.92 3.82 11.26
C VAL A 19 -4.62 3.72 12.62
N HIS A 20 -3.88 3.84 13.72
CA HIS A 20 -4.43 3.89 15.08
C HIS A 20 -5.43 2.77 15.41
N GLY A 21 -5.19 1.55 14.92
CA GLY A 21 -6.08 0.39 15.13
C GLY A 21 -7.24 0.27 14.14
N LEU A 22 -7.30 1.14 13.13
CA LEU A 22 -8.27 1.08 12.03
C LEU A 22 -7.63 0.55 10.75
N GLU A 23 -8.37 -0.26 10.00
CA GLU A 23 -8.04 -0.66 8.63
C GLU A 23 -8.83 0.18 7.62
N ILE A 24 -8.13 1.00 6.86
CA ILE A 24 -8.72 1.84 5.81
C ILE A 24 -8.36 1.24 4.45
N LYS A 25 -9.36 0.96 3.63
CA LYS A 25 -9.11 0.49 2.26
C LYS A 25 -8.67 1.66 1.39
N VAL A 26 -7.50 1.52 0.77
CA VAL A 26 -6.84 2.57 -0.01
C VAL A 26 -6.38 2.06 -1.37
N VAL A 27 -6.17 2.98 -2.31
CA VAL A 27 -5.52 2.74 -3.60
C VAL A 27 -4.15 3.40 -3.60
N ILE A 28 -3.14 2.71 -4.11
CA ILE A 28 -1.80 3.28 -4.30
C ILE A 28 -1.79 4.07 -5.60
N LEU A 29 -1.56 5.38 -5.49
CA LEU A 29 -1.53 6.31 -6.63
C LEU A 29 -0.11 6.50 -7.16
N ASP A 30 0.89 6.50 -6.28
CA ASP A 30 2.28 6.72 -6.65
C ASP A 30 3.23 6.05 -5.65
N VAL A 31 4.47 5.86 -6.07
CA VAL A 31 5.53 5.24 -5.28
C VAL A 31 6.79 6.07 -5.38
N ARG A 32 7.40 6.36 -4.23
CA ARG A 32 8.70 7.00 -4.17
C ARG A 32 9.63 6.25 -3.25
N GLN A 33 10.92 6.33 -3.55
CA GLN A 33 11.97 5.91 -2.64
C GLN A 33 12.58 7.15 -1.99
N VAL A 34 12.61 7.18 -0.65
CA VAL A 34 13.22 8.25 0.13
C VAL A 34 14.28 7.61 1.02
N PHE A 35 15.55 7.88 0.72
CA PHE A 35 16.70 7.23 1.34
C PHE A 35 16.58 5.69 1.30
N SER A 36 16.43 5.06 2.47
CA SER A 36 16.36 3.61 2.66
C SER A 36 14.94 3.05 2.76
N ARG A 37 13.90 3.89 2.57
CA ARG A 37 12.50 3.44 2.66
C ARG A 37 11.70 3.76 1.40
N VAL A 38 10.62 3.00 1.24
CA VAL A 38 9.64 3.17 0.17
C VAL A 38 8.39 3.79 0.81
N ASP A 39 7.91 4.88 0.22
CA ASP A 39 6.64 5.50 0.59
C ASP A 39 5.65 5.33 -0.58
N TYR A 40 4.39 5.09 -0.24
CA TYR A 40 3.26 5.04 -1.17
C TYR A 40 2.39 6.27 -0.97
N LEU A 41 2.03 6.93 -2.07
CA LEU A 41 0.95 7.90 -2.06
C LEU A 41 -0.35 7.13 -2.15
N VAL A 42 -1.23 7.32 -1.18
CA VAL A 42 -2.50 6.61 -1.13
C VAL A 42 -3.68 7.52 -0.99
N GLU A 43 -4.82 7.09 -1.52
CA GLU A 43 -6.13 7.69 -1.37
C GLU A 43 -7.12 6.63 -0.87
N PRO A 44 -8.03 6.95 0.08
CA PRO A 44 -9.04 6.03 0.53
C PRO A 44 -10.06 5.74 -0.57
N GLU A 45 -10.54 4.49 -0.66
CA GLU A 45 -11.62 4.16 -1.60
C GLU A 45 -12.95 4.83 -1.24
N ALA A 46 -13.17 5.08 0.05
CA ALA A 46 -14.33 5.76 0.58
C ALA A 46 -13.86 6.90 1.47
N GLY A 47 -14.03 8.14 1.01
CA GLY A 47 -13.51 9.34 1.64
C GLY A 47 -12.80 10.24 0.63
N LEU A 48 -12.11 11.25 1.13
CA LEU A 48 -11.33 12.19 0.33
C LEU A 48 -9.96 12.40 0.95
N GLY A 49 -9.00 12.80 0.13
CA GLY A 49 -7.66 13.19 0.54
C GLY A 49 -6.62 12.14 0.22
N SER A 50 -5.36 12.56 0.14
CA SER A 50 -4.24 11.68 -0.16
C SER A 50 -3.10 11.91 0.82
N SER A 51 -2.33 10.86 1.08
CA SER A 51 -1.19 10.94 2.01
C SER A 51 -0.07 10.01 1.60
N TRP A 52 1.16 10.46 1.85
CA TRP A 52 2.35 9.61 1.74
C TRP A 52 2.49 8.80 3.02
N VAL A 53 2.50 7.48 2.87
CA VAL A 53 2.64 6.53 3.98
C VAL A 53 3.73 5.53 3.67
N ALA A 54 4.41 5.02 4.70
CA ALA A 54 5.47 4.04 4.51
C ALA A 54 4.89 2.74 3.96
N ALA A 55 5.56 2.10 3.00
CA ALA A 55 5.07 0.88 2.35
C ALA A 55 4.75 -0.26 3.33
N ASN A 56 5.44 -0.30 4.47
CA ASN A 56 5.24 -1.31 5.52
C ASN A 56 3.95 -1.13 6.34
N THR A 57 3.23 -0.01 6.19
CA THR A 57 1.93 0.21 6.85
C THR A 57 0.74 -0.23 5.99
N ILE A 58 0.99 -0.66 4.74
CA ILE A 58 -0.03 -1.08 3.79
C ILE A 58 0.07 -2.58 3.53
N ARG A 59 -1.06 -3.26 3.72
CA ARG A 59 -1.26 -4.65 3.30
C ARG A 59 -1.92 -4.66 1.92
N ILE A 60 -1.13 -4.88 0.87
CA ILE A 60 -1.63 -4.94 -0.51
C ILE A 60 -2.49 -6.19 -0.71
N ILE A 61 -3.64 -6.03 -1.36
CA ILE A 61 -4.55 -7.10 -1.72
C ILE A 61 -4.15 -7.61 -3.10
N ASP A 62 -3.76 -8.89 -3.19
CA ASP A 62 -3.50 -9.53 -4.48
C ASP A 62 -4.82 -9.90 -5.16
N PRO A 63 -5.10 -9.44 -6.39
CA PRO A 63 -6.34 -9.78 -7.09
C PRO A 63 -6.48 -11.28 -7.40
N GLY A 64 -5.44 -12.10 -7.19
CA GLY A 64 -5.46 -13.56 -7.35
C GLY A 64 -5.49 -14.36 -6.04
N SER A 65 -5.42 -13.72 -4.87
CA SER A 65 -5.28 -14.45 -3.58
C SER A 65 -6.59 -14.46 -2.80
N GLY A 66 -7.54 -15.27 -3.26
CA GLY A 66 -8.64 -15.72 -2.42
C GLY A 66 -8.08 -16.53 -1.23
N GLY A 67 -8.06 -15.92 -0.05
CA GLY A 67 -7.99 -16.59 1.24
C GLY A 67 -6.72 -17.40 1.54
N ARG A 68 -5.69 -16.76 2.10
CA ARG A 68 -4.82 -17.44 3.06
C ARG A 68 -4.38 -16.48 4.16
N ARG A 69 -5.09 -16.54 5.29
CA ARG A 69 -4.66 -15.92 6.54
C ARG A 69 -3.40 -16.66 7.00
N VAL A 70 -2.25 -15.99 6.95
CA VAL A 70 -1.08 -16.38 7.73
C VAL A 70 -1.16 -15.59 9.02
N ILE A 71 -1.51 -16.27 10.10
CA ILE A 71 -1.42 -15.77 11.46
C ILE A 71 -0.01 -16.17 11.92
N LEU A 72 0.84 -15.18 12.17
CA LEU A 72 2.07 -15.35 12.96
C LEU A 72 1.79 -14.85 14.37
#